data_AF-A0A965CVP7-F1
#
_entry.id   AF-A0A965CVP7-F1
#
_cell.length_a   1.000
_cell.length_b   1.000
_cell.length_c   1.000
_cell.angle_alpha   90.00
_cell.angle_beta   90.00
_cell.angle_gamma   90.00
#
_symmetry.space_group_name_H-M   'P 1'
#
loop_
_entity.id
_entity.type
_entity.pdbx_description
1 polymer ?
#
loop_
_entity_poly.entity_id
_entity_poly.type
_entity_poly.pdbx_seq_one_letter_code
_entity_poly.pdbx_strand_id
1 'polypeptide(L)'
;MTKTTDPVAINDWQVIGRIDDFLKGQPKQTRLLGQSLVAERHKNGDIKVHEISELGETLRSCPVQEKFGHVWTTLGKPKRELFDIPEFQQIDRKYVGCGGVMVKASALRVVENFLDIGHFPYVHTDFLGSEPLTEVKDYKAEIRIDVDEVWADDISFHQDKAMLSATGGVFDSQNTETDLIHFQQMIFFQDIIILENQLPVGVPLYDGAERSIKADKTQLQFRKWLKQKGLQFGTDQET
;
A
#
# COMPACT_ATOMS: atom_id res chain seq x y z
N MET A 1 -17.42 -6.35 -8.92
CA MET A 1 -17.22 -7.24 -7.75
C MET A 1 -18.24 -6.89 -6.69
N THR A 2 -18.94 -7.87 -6.15
CA THR A 2 -19.82 -7.71 -4.99
C THR A 2 -19.01 -7.24 -3.77
N LYS A 3 -19.65 -6.51 -2.84
CA LYS A 3 -19.06 -6.17 -1.53
C LYS A 3 -18.56 -7.45 -0.85
N THR A 4 -17.32 -7.43 -0.36
CA THR A 4 -16.77 -8.56 0.39
C THR A 4 -17.43 -8.73 1.75
N THR A 5 -17.51 -9.96 2.23
CA THR A 5 -17.95 -10.32 3.59
C THR A 5 -16.78 -10.70 4.50
N ASP A 6 -15.56 -10.63 4.00
CA ASP A 6 -14.35 -10.96 4.76
C ASP A 6 -14.22 -10.06 6.00
N PRO A 7 -14.34 -10.62 7.22
CA PRO A 7 -14.32 -9.84 8.46
C PRO A 7 -12.96 -9.21 8.74
N VAL A 8 -11.86 -9.73 8.18
CA VAL A 8 -10.53 -9.11 8.34
C VAL A 8 -10.48 -7.83 7.51
N ALA A 9 -10.89 -7.90 6.25
CA ALA A 9 -10.85 -6.76 5.34
C ALA A 9 -11.84 -5.65 5.74
N ILE A 10 -13.11 -5.98 6.00
CA ILE A 10 -14.14 -4.96 6.26
C ILE A 10 -13.96 -4.25 7.59
N ASN A 11 -13.30 -4.89 8.57
CA ASN A 11 -13.04 -4.33 9.89
C ASN A 11 -11.62 -3.72 10.01
N ASP A 12 -10.91 -3.51 8.91
CA ASP A 12 -9.66 -2.73 8.94
C ASP A 12 -9.89 -1.32 8.40
N TRP A 13 -8.95 -0.43 8.68
CA TRP A 13 -8.93 0.93 8.15
C TRP A 13 -8.30 0.97 6.77
N GLN A 14 -8.98 1.61 5.82
CA GLN A 14 -8.59 1.66 4.42
C GLN A 14 -8.58 3.10 3.92
N VAL A 15 -7.53 3.46 3.19
CA VAL A 15 -7.44 4.77 2.51
C VAL A 15 -8.42 4.80 1.35
N ILE A 16 -9.20 5.88 1.24
CA ILE A 16 -10.11 6.13 0.11
C ILE A 16 -9.68 7.30 -0.77
N GLY A 17 -8.64 8.02 -0.37
CA GLY A 17 -8.04 9.13 -1.11
C GLY A 17 -7.18 10.02 -0.22
N ARG A 18 -6.51 10.98 -0.84
CA ARG A 18 -5.81 12.06 -0.13
C ARG A 18 -6.82 13.05 0.43
N ILE A 19 -6.43 13.78 1.48
CA ILE A 19 -7.27 14.85 2.04
C ILE A 19 -7.66 15.88 0.97
N ASP A 20 -6.71 16.22 0.10
CA ASP A 20 -6.86 17.20 -0.99
C ASP A 20 -7.82 16.74 -2.10
N ASP A 21 -8.10 15.43 -2.19
CA ASP A 21 -9.00 14.87 -3.20
C ASP A 21 -10.48 15.17 -2.90
N PHE A 22 -10.80 15.57 -1.66
CA PHE A 22 -12.16 15.81 -1.18
C PHE A 22 -12.41 17.29 -0.96
N LEU A 23 -12.72 17.98 -2.06
CA LEU A 23 -13.00 19.41 -2.08
C LEU A 23 -14.33 19.73 -1.38
N LYS A 24 -14.39 20.89 -0.73
CA LYS A 24 -15.57 21.32 0.03
C LYS A 24 -16.80 21.46 -0.87
N GLY A 25 -17.89 20.82 -0.48
CA GLY A 25 -19.17 20.83 -1.21
C GLY A 25 -19.13 20.08 -2.54
N GLN A 26 -18.11 19.24 -2.77
CA GLN A 26 -18.00 18.37 -3.95
C GLN A 26 -17.97 16.91 -3.49
N PRO A 27 -19.14 16.23 -3.41
CA PRO A 27 -19.18 14.81 -3.10
C PRO A 27 -18.41 14.01 -4.14
N LYS A 28 -17.53 13.12 -3.69
CA LYS A 28 -16.73 12.22 -4.53
C LYS A 28 -17.19 10.79 -4.33
N GLN A 29 -17.56 10.13 -5.43
CA GLN A 29 -17.82 8.70 -5.41
C GLN A 29 -16.52 7.92 -5.54
N THR A 30 -16.43 6.81 -4.81
CA THR A 30 -15.31 5.86 -4.86
C THR A 30 -15.81 4.46 -4.55
N ARG A 31 -14.95 3.46 -4.64
CA ARG A 31 -15.28 2.07 -4.33
C ARG A 31 -14.24 1.48 -3.40
N LEU A 32 -14.71 0.82 -2.34
CA LEU A 32 -13.88 0.14 -1.36
C LEU A 32 -14.38 -1.29 -1.18
N LEU A 33 -13.50 -2.28 -1.33
CA LEU A 33 -13.81 -3.70 -1.08
C LEU A 33 -15.10 -4.20 -1.78
N GLY A 34 -15.36 -3.69 -2.98
CA GLY A 34 -16.56 -4.02 -3.77
C GLY A 34 -17.79 -3.14 -3.49
N GLN A 35 -17.82 -2.36 -2.41
CA GLN A 35 -18.90 -1.45 -2.03
C GLN A 35 -18.71 -0.03 -2.60
N SER A 36 -19.75 0.54 -3.18
CA SER A 36 -19.77 1.95 -3.61
C SER A 36 -19.91 2.88 -2.40
N LEU A 37 -19.11 3.93 -2.38
CA LEU A 37 -19.09 4.96 -1.35
C LEU A 37 -19.29 6.34 -1.96
N VAL A 38 -19.84 7.25 -1.17
CA VAL A 38 -19.73 8.70 -1.39
C VAL A 38 -19.04 9.33 -0.20
N ALA A 39 -18.03 10.16 -0.47
CA ALA A 39 -17.34 10.95 0.53
C ALA A 39 -17.51 12.43 0.22
N GLU A 40 -17.95 13.21 1.19
CA GLU A 40 -18.18 14.64 1.04
C GLU A 40 -17.49 15.40 2.17
N ARG A 41 -16.72 16.44 1.82
CA ARG A 41 -16.27 17.43 2.78
C ARG A 41 -17.29 18.55 2.87
N HIS A 42 -17.91 18.71 4.04
CA HIS A 42 -18.89 19.76 4.26
C HIS A 42 -18.22 21.13 4.48
N LYS A 43 -19.03 22.19 4.47
CA LYS A 43 -18.56 23.57 4.60
C LYS A 43 -17.81 23.83 5.92
N ASN A 44 -18.18 23.14 6.99
CA ASN A 44 -17.52 23.22 8.29
C ASN A 44 -16.12 22.58 8.31
N GLY A 45 -15.73 21.85 7.26
CA GLY A 45 -14.44 21.17 7.14
C GLY A 45 -14.51 19.68 7.40
N ASP A 46 -15.56 19.19 8.08
CA ASP A 46 -15.73 17.78 8.40
C ASP A 46 -15.97 16.96 7.13
N ILE A 47 -15.33 15.80 7.06
CA ILE A 47 -15.61 14.81 6.04
C ILE A 47 -16.63 13.78 6.56
N LYS A 48 -17.57 13.40 5.70
CA LYS A 48 -18.50 12.29 5.93
C LYS A 48 -18.36 11.29 4.79
N VAL A 49 -18.44 10.00 5.13
CA VAL A 49 -18.38 8.90 4.19
C VAL A 49 -19.61 8.03 4.39
N HIS A 50 -20.30 7.71 3.30
CA HIS A 50 -21.50 6.88 3.32
C HIS A 50 -21.38 5.76 2.30
N GLU A 51 -21.87 4.57 2.67
CA GLU A 51 -22.18 3.54 1.69
C GLU A 51 -23.40 3.95 0.87
N ILE A 52 -23.32 3.73 -0.43
CA ILE A 52 -24.42 3.99 -1.36
C ILE A 52 -24.81 2.73 -2.12
N SER A 53 -26.10 2.59 -2.46
CA SER A 53 -26.55 1.55 -3.38
C SER A 53 -26.05 1.82 -4.81
N GLU A 54 -26.22 0.85 -5.72
CA GLU A 54 -25.94 1.05 -7.14
C GLU A 54 -26.80 2.17 -7.76
N LEU A 55 -27.94 2.49 -7.14
CA LEU A 55 -28.83 3.58 -7.52
C LEU A 55 -28.45 4.92 -6.87
N GLY A 56 -27.40 4.96 -6.05
CA GLY A 56 -26.91 6.17 -5.38
C GLY A 56 -27.63 6.52 -4.08
N GLU A 57 -28.51 5.65 -3.58
CA GLU A 57 -29.20 5.88 -2.31
C GLU A 57 -28.24 5.67 -1.14
N THR A 58 -28.26 6.57 -0.16
CA THR A 58 -27.45 6.41 1.05
C THR A 58 -27.97 5.24 1.89
N LEU A 59 -27.08 4.27 2.14
CA LEU A 59 -27.37 3.07 2.94
C LEU A 59 -27.03 3.29 4.41
N ARG A 60 -25.78 3.69 4.68
CA ARG A 60 -25.32 3.98 6.05
C ARG A 60 -24.06 4.85 6.06
N SER A 61 -23.84 5.54 7.18
CA SER A 61 -22.58 6.25 7.45
C SER A 61 -21.46 5.27 7.83
N CYS A 62 -20.24 5.54 7.36
CA CYS A 62 -19.03 4.83 7.74
C CYS A 62 -18.24 5.64 8.78
N PRO A 63 -17.50 5.00 9.70
CA PRO A 63 -16.47 5.68 10.47
C PRO A 63 -15.44 6.31 9.53
N VAL A 64 -14.94 7.49 9.89
CA VAL A 64 -13.97 8.22 9.08
C VAL A 64 -12.94 8.88 9.99
N GLN A 65 -11.70 8.91 9.54
CA GLN A 65 -10.61 9.64 10.18
C GLN A 65 -9.67 10.23 9.14
N GLU A 66 -9.07 11.36 9.47
CA GLU A 66 -8.03 12.00 8.67
C GLU A 66 -6.70 11.86 9.40
N LYS A 67 -5.76 11.11 8.82
CA LYS A 67 -4.42 10.87 9.41
C LYS A 67 -3.42 10.66 8.27
N PHE A 68 -2.19 11.13 8.47
CA PHE A 68 -1.08 10.97 7.53
C PHE A 68 -1.36 11.53 6.12
N GLY A 69 -2.10 12.63 6.00
CA GLY A 69 -2.43 13.24 4.70
C GLY A 69 -3.54 12.52 3.91
N HIS A 70 -4.20 11.54 4.52
CA HIS A 70 -5.19 10.68 3.87
C HIS A 70 -6.51 10.63 4.64
N VAL A 71 -7.58 10.32 3.90
CA VAL A 71 -8.91 10.01 4.44
C VAL A 71 -9.05 8.50 4.53
N TRP A 72 -9.30 8.01 5.73
CA TRP A 72 -9.48 6.60 6.02
C TRP A 72 -10.92 6.32 6.39
N THR A 73 -11.42 5.17 5.98
CA THR A 73 -12.73 4.66 6.39
C THR A 73 -12.68 3.15 6.60
N THR A 74 -13.78 2.59 7.07
CA THR A 74 -13.94 1.15 7.29
C THR A 74 -15.38 0.76 7.02
N LEU A 75 -15.59 -0.43 6.47
CA LEU A 75 -16.92 -0.98 6.20
C LEU A 75 -17.43 -1.82 7.37
N GLY A 76 -16.82 -1.73 8.54
CA GLY A 76 -17.09 -2.63 9.66
C GLY A 76 -16.89 -1.94 11.00
N LYS A 77 -16.45 -2.72 11.97
CA LYS A 77 -16.07 -2.26 13.31
C LYS A 77 -14.57 -2.46 13.47
N PRO A 78 -13.77 -1.39 13.38
CA PRO A 78 -12.32 -1.51 13.47
C PRO A 78 -11.92 -2.04 14.85
N LYS A 79 -11.05 -3.04 14.88
CA LYS A 79 -10.56 -3.66 16.13
C LYS A 79 -9.38 -2.90 16.75
N ARG A 80 -8.72 -2.04 15.98
CA ARG A 80 -7.54 -1.28 16.35
C ARG A 80 -7.64 0.14 15.80
N GLU A 81 -6.93 1.05 16.45
CA GLU A 81 -6.66 2.38 15.93
C GLU A 81 -5.68 2.32 14.75
N LEU A 82 -5.55 3.42 14.01
CA LEU A 82 -4.44 3.54 13.06
C LEU A 82 -3.11 3.54 13.81
N PHE A 83 -2.14 2.87 13.20
CA PHE A 83 -0.74 2.92 13.59
C PHE A 83 -0.22 4.36 13.69
N ASP A 84 0.91 4.53 14.36
CA ASP A 84 1.58 5.81 14.50
C ASP A 84 2.81 5.89 13.57
N ILE A 85 3.00 7.06 12.96
CA ILE A 85 4.21 7.43 12.23
C ILE A 85 4.76 8.68 12.92
N PRO A 86 5.62 8.55 13.95
CA PRO A 86 6.14 9.68 14.71
C PRO A 86 6.82 10.73 13.81
N GLU A 87 7.48 10.28 12.74
CA GLU A 87 8.16 11.12 11.74
C GLU A 87 7.19 12.09 11.05
N PHE A 88 5.90 11.77 10.96
CA PHE A 88 4.89 12.65 10.37
C PHE A 88 4.63 13.90 11.21
N GLN A 89 4.97 13.88 12.51
CA GLN A 89 4.81 15.01 13.43
C GLN A 89 6.10 15.84 13.57
N GLN A 90 7.19 15.42 12.93
CA GLN A 90 8.48 16.12 13.02
C GLN A 90 8.45 17.38 12.15
N ILE A 91 8.71 18.53 12.77
CA ILE A 91 8.60 19.87 12.14
C ILE A 91 9.61 20.09 11.00
N ASP A 92 10.73 19.37 11.04
CA ASP A 92 11.81 19.40 10.07
C ASP A 92 11.65 18.34 8.96
N ARG A 93 10.57 17.57 8.98
CA ARG A 93 10.19 16.65 7.90
C ARG A 93 9.02 17.19 7.11
N LYS A 94 9.09 17.02 5.79
CA LYS A 94 8.00 17.38 4.89
C LYS A 94 7.34 16.13 4.32
N TYR A 95 6.02 16.08 4.43
CA TYR A 95 5.22 15.10 3.71
C TYR A 95 5.02 15.56 2.25
N VAL A 96 5.41 14.71 1.30
CA VAL A 96 5.24 14.94 -0.14
C VAL A 96 4.35 13.83 -0.71
N GLY A 97 3.08 14.15 -0.98
CA GLY A 97 2.13 13.19 -1.54
C GLY A 97 2.36 12.93 -3.03
N CYS A 98 2.67 11.68 -3.40
CA CYS A 98 3.01 11.29 -4.78
C CYS A 98 1.79 11.05 -5.70
N GLY A 99 0.58 11.39 -5.25
CA GLY A 99 -0.66 11.17 -6.00
C GLY A 99 -1.23 9.76 -5.84
N GLY A 100 -2.30 9.47 -6.57
CA GLY A 100 -2.96 8.16 -6.59
C GLY A 100 -2.99 7.59 -8.00
N VAL A 101 -2.66 6.31 -8.14
CA VAL A 101 -2.65 5.59 -9.41
C VAL A 101 -3.56 4.38 -9.30
N MET A 102 -4.40 4.17 -10.31
CA MET A 102 -5.20 2.95 -10.41
C MET A 102 -4.36 1.85 -11.05
N VAL A 103 -4.26 0.71 -10.38
CA VAL A 103 -3.55 -0.48 -10.88
C VAL A 103 -4.51 -1.65 -10.93
N LYS A 104 -4.56 -2.36 -12.06
CA LYS A 104 -5.44 -3.53 -12.23
C LYS A 104 -4.82 -4.80 -11.65
N ALA A 105 -4.56 -4.79 -10.35
CA ALA A 105 -3.99 -5.92 -9.60
C ALA A 105 -4.70 -6.11 -8.26
N SER A 106 -4.51 -7.27 -7.62
CA SER A 106 -4.88 -7.43 -6.20
C SER A 106 -4.06 -6.45 -5.35
N ALA A 107 -4.69 -5.77 -4.40
CA ALA A 107 -3.98 -4.89 -3.46
C ALA A 107 -2.86 -5.62 -2.71
N LEU A 108 -3.03 -6.92 -2.44
CA LEU A 108 -2.01 -7.73 -1.78
C LEU A 108 -0.81 -8.02 -2.70
N ARG A 109 -1.02 -8.15 -4.02
CA ARG A 109 0.09 -8.26 -5.00
C ARG A 109 0.90 -6.97 -5.09
N VAL A 110 0.22 -5.83 -4.99
CA VAL A 110 0.88 -4.51 -4.90
C VAL A 110 1.77 -4.45 -3.66
N VAL A 111 1.26 -4.87 -2.50
CA VAL A 111 2.07 -4.93 -1.26
C VAL A 111 3.24 -5.91 -1.41
N GLU A 112 3.04 -7.10 -1.99
CA GLU A 112 4.13 -8.07 -2.21
C GLU A 112 5.25 -7.54 -3.11
N ASN A 113 4.94 -6.76 -4.13
CA ASN A 113 5.94 -6.11 -4.99
C ASN A 113 6.74 -5.05 -4.23
N PHE A 114 6.12 -4.28 -3.32
CA PHE A 114 6.87 -3.36 -2.45
C PHE A 114 7.80 -4.07 -1.45
N LEU A 115 7.47 -5.31 -1.06
CA LEU A 115 8.29 -6.14 -0.19
C LEU A 115 9.37 -6.93 -0.95
N ASP A 116 9.29 -6.96 -2.28
CA ASP A 116 10.27 -7.59 -3.16
C ASP A 116 11.42 -6.61 -3.42
N ILE A 117 12.63 -7.02 -3.09
CA ILE A 117 13.85 -6.26 -3.40
C ILE A 117 14.67 -6.94 -4.50
N GLY A 118 14.32 -8.16 -4.87
CA GLY A 118 15.03 -8.95 -5.89
C GLY A 118 14.78 -8.43 -7.29
N HIS A 119 13.67 -7.73 -7.53
CA HIS A 119 13.34 -7.18 -8.85
C HIS A 119 14.08 -5.88 -9.17
N PHE A 120 14.64 -5.20 -8.16
CA PHE A 120 15.24 -3.87 -8.30
C PHE A 120 16.21 -3.72 -9.49
N PRO A 121 17.24 -4.58 -9.68
CA PRO A 121 18.21 -4.38 -10.74
C PRO A 121 17.66 -4.67 -12.14
N TYR A 122 16.53 -5.37 -12.23
CA TYR A 122 15.93 -5.81 -13.49
C TYR A 122 14.81 -4.89 -13.97
N VAL A 123 14.05 -4.30 -13.04
CA VAL A 123 12.88 -3.46 -13.35
C VAL A 123 13.22 -1.98 -13.22
N HIS A 124 14.01 -1.64 -12.21
CA HIS A 124 14.41 -0.28 -11.89
C HIS A 124 15.90 -0.08 -12.19
N THR A 125 16.34 -0.61 -13.32
CA THR A 125 17.73 -0.56 -13.78
C THR A 125 18.24 0.89 -13.78
N ASP A 126 19.48 1.09 -13.33
CA ASP A 126 20.18 2.37 -13.16
C ASP A 126 19.62 3.28 -12.05
N PHE A 127 18.60 2.81 -11.31
CA PHE A 127 18.04 3.53 -10.16
C PHE A 127 18.14 2.70 -8.88
N LEU A 128 17.32 1.67 -8.73
CA LEU A 128 17.29 0.88 -7.49
C LEU A 128 18.25 -0.31 -7.52
N GLY A 129 18.89 -0.56 -8.66
CA GLY A 129 19.97 -1.54 -8.84
C GLY A 129 20.38 -1.60 -10.31
N SER A 130 21.47 -2.30 -10.60
CA SER A 130 21.93 -2.53 -11.98
C SER A 130 22.75 -3.82 -12.08
N GLU A 131 22.74 -4.43 -13.27
CA GLU A 131 23.64 -5.54 -13.57
C GLU A 131 25.10 -5.06 -13.68
N PRO A 132 26.09 -5.83 -13.20
CA PRO A 132 25.99 -7.20 -12.66
C PRO A 132 25.75 -7.28 -11.14
N LEU A 133 25.46 -6.16 -10.45
CA LEU A 133 25.33 -6.08 -9.00
C LEU A 133 23.90 -6.41 -8.54
N THR A 134 23.53 -7.68 -8.67
CA THR A 134 22.15 -8.15 -8.44
C THR A 134 21.95 -8.92 -7.13
N GLU A 135 23.00 -9.06 -6.31
CA GLU A 135 22.95 -9.89 -5.10
C GLU A 135 22.11 -9.27 -3.98
N VAL A 136 21.05 -9.97 -3.59
CA VAL A 136 20.35 -9.74 -2.32
C VAL A 136 21.10 -10.45 -1.19
N LYS A 137 21.76 -9.69 -0.33
CA LYS A 137 22.46 -10.25 0.84
C LYS A 137 21.49 -10.86 1.83
N ASP A 138 21.99 -11.77 2.65
CA ASP A 138 21.17 -12.39 3.69
C ASP A 138 20.68 -11.34 4.70
N TYR A 139 19.39 -11.38 5.00
CA TYR A 139 18.70 -10.46 5.92
C TYR A 139 17.70 -11.23 6.80
N LYS A 140 17.19 -10.64 7.88
CA LYS A 140 16.17 -11.29 8.73
C LYS A 140 14.78 -10.80 8.36
N ALA A 141 13.81 -11.71 8.38
CA ALA A 141 12.40 -11.37 8.29
C ALA A 141 11.62 -12.19 9.31
N GLU A 142 10.73 -11.53 10.05
CA GLU A 142 9.93 -12.15 11.11
C GLU A 142 8.53 -11.55 11.23
N ILE A 143 7.61 -12.34 11.79
CA ILE A 143 6.30 -11.85 12.23
C ILE A 143 6.41 -11.49 13.71
N ARG A 144 6.11 -10.24 14.05
CA ARG A 144 6.04 -9.77 15.43
C ARG A 144 4.61 -9.77 15.91
N ILE A 145 4.27 -10.75 16.74
CA ILE A 145 2.88 -11.02 17.18
C ILE A 145 2.38 -9.94 18.15
N ASP A 146 3.28 -9.38 18.96
CA ASP A 146 3.00 -8.35 19.96
C ASP A 146 2.53 -7.02 19.34
N VAL A 147 3.04 -6.70 18.15
CA VAL A 147 2.67 -5.49 17.38
C VAL A 147 1.85 -5.80 16.13
N ASP A 148 1.65 -7.08 15.80
CA ASP A 148 0.89 -7.56 14.64
C ASP A 148 1.44 -7.06 13.29
N GLU A 149 2.77 -7.17 13.12
CA GLU A 149 3.50 -6.66 11.95
C GLU A 149 4.48 -7.69 11.38
N VAL A 150 4.88 -7.48 10.12
CA VAL A 150 5.98 -8.22 9.47
C VAL A 150 7.16 -7.28 9.37
N TRP A 151 8.28 -7.68 9.97
CA TRP A 151 9.50 -6.89 10.00
C TRP A 151 10.55 -7.56 9.14
N ALA A 152 11.31 -6.75 8.42
CA ALA A 152 12.55 -7.17 7.79
C ALA A 152 13.67 -6.22 8.22
N ASP A 153 14.76 -6.78 8.75
CA ASP A 153 15.90 -6.06 9.30
C ASP A 153 17.20 -6.45 8.60
N ASP A 154 18.22 -5.61 8.77
CA ASP A 154 19.56 -5.81 8.20
C ASP A 154 19.57 -6.02 6.67
N ILE A 155 18.60 -5.42 5.97
CA ILE A 155 18.55 -5.48 4.50
C ILE A 155 19.68 -4.64 3.94
N SER A 156 20.52 -5.26 3.11
CA SER A 156 21.58 -4.59 2.36
C SER A 156 21.49 -4.99 0.90
N PHE A 157 21.29 -3.99 0.04
CA PHE A 157 21.20 -4.14 -1.40
C PHE A 157 21.94 -2.99 -2.09
N HIS A 158 22.59 -3.25 -3.24
CA HIS A 158 23.22 -2.18 -4.01
C HIS A 158 22.15 -1.39 -4.75
N GLN A 159 22.14 -0.07 -4.57
CA GLN A 159 21.28 0.83 -5.33
C GLN A 159 22.14 1.96 -5.88
N ASP A 160 22.09 2.18 -7.20
CA ASP A 160 22.80 3.31 -7.82
C ASP A 160 22.23 4.65 -7.34
N LYS A 161 20.92 4.66 -7.07
CA LYS A 161 20.16 5.83 -6.61
C LYS A 161 18.91 5.43 -5.81
N ALA A 162 19.07 5.23 -4.50
CA ALA A 162 17.97 4.84 -3.59
C ALA A 162 16.83 5.89 -3.50
N MET A 163 17.12 7.17 -3.74
CA MET A 163 16.17 8.27 -3.85
C MET A 163 16.76 9.33 -4.76
N LEU A 164 15.95 10.24 -5.32
CA LEU A 164 16.44 11.30 -6.20
C LEU A 164 17.61 12.12 -5.60
N SER A 165 17.62 12.32 -4.28
CA SER A 165 18.68 12.99 -3.51
C SER A 165 19.77 12.07 -2.97
N ALA A 166 19.63 10.75 -3.11
CA ALA A 166 20.49 9.81 -2.42
C ALA A 166 21.91 9.84 -2.99
N THR A 167 22.83 10.38 -2.18
CA THR A 167 24.21 9.88 -2.03
C THR A 167 24.38 9.19 -0.65
N GLY A 168 23.27 8.99 0.08
CA GLY A 168 23.15 8.51 1.46
C GLY A 168 21.80 8.95 2.07
N GLY A 169 21.61 8.82 3.39
CA GLY A 169 20.47 9.43 4.10
C GLY A 169 20.67 10.94 4.23
N VAL A 170 20.07 11.73 3.33
CA VAL A 170 20.43 13.15 3.14
C VAL A 170 19.21 14.06 3.25
N PHE A 171 19.41 15.23 3.85
CA PHE A 171 18.52 16.38 3.73
C PHE A 171 18.51 16.86 2.27
N ASP A 172 17.39 16.69 1.57
CA ASP A 172 17.27 17.15 0.18
C ASP A 172 16.96 18.66 0.12
N SER A 173 18.01 19.46 -0.04
CA SER A 173 17.89 20.90 -0.25
C SER A 173 18.02 21.32 -1.71
N GLN A 174 18.10 20.37 -2.65
CA GLN A 174 18.44 20.63 -4.05
C GLN A 174 17.28 20.35 -5.00
N ASN A 175 16.54 19.26 -4.78
CA ASN A 175 15.45 18.88 -5.65
C ASN A 175 14.14 19.57 -5.24
N THR A 176 13.30 19.86 -6.23
CA THR A 176 11.96 20.35 -5.97
C THR A 176 11.02 19.19 -5.60
N GLU A 177 9.89 19.48 -4.98
CA GLU A 177 8.86 18.46 -4.71
C GLU A 177 8.37 17.79 -6.00
N THR A 178 8.26 18.56 -7.08
CA THR A 178 7.88 18.05 -8.39
C THR A 178 8.88 17.00 -8.87
N ASP A 179 10.17 17.24 -8.70
CA ASP A 179 11.20 16.28 -9.10
C ASP A 179 11.11 14.99 -8.26
N LEU A 180 10.90 15.14 -6.95
CA LEU A 180 10.70 14.01 -6.03
C LEU A 180 9.48 13.17 -6.43
N ILE A 181 8.35 13.83 -6.70
CA ILE A 181 7.11 13.17 -7.13
C ILE A 181 7.32 12.45 -8.46
N HIS A 182 7.93 13.10 -9.45
CA HIS A 182 8.19 12.51 -10.76
C HIS A 182 9.10 11.28 -10.66
N PHE A 183 10.15 11.34 -9.84
CA PHE A 183 11.04 10.20 -9.62
C PHE A 183 10.29 9.01 -9.02
N GLN A 184 9.52 9.23 -7.95
CA GLN A 184 8.76 8.16 -7.29
C GLN A 184 7.69 7.57 -8.21
N GLN A 185 6.99 8.41 -8.98
CA GLN A 185 6.02 7.96 -9.98
C GLN A 185 6.68 7.14 -11.09
N MET A 186 7.83 7.58 -11.60
CA MET A 186 8.56 6.86 -12.64
C MET A 186 8.93 5.44 -12.20
N ILE A 187 9.47 5.27 -10.99
CA ILE A 187 9.78 3.96 -10.41
C ILE A 187 8.51 3.12 -10.31
N PHE A 188 7.45 3.65 -9.68
CA PHE A 188 6.20 2.91 -9.51
C PHE A 188 5.54 2.51 -10.85
N PHE A 189 5.63 3.35 -11.87
CA PHE A 189 5.08 3.04 -13.19
C PHE A 189 5.80 1.87 -13.89
N GLN A 190 7.06 1.59 -13.54
CA GLN A 190 7.77 0.41 -14.06
C GLN A 190 7.18 -0.89 -13.50
N ASP A 191 6.68 -0.90 -12.26
CA ASP A 191 6.09 -2.07 -11.62
C ASP A 191 4.72 -2.45 -12.19
N ILE A 192 3.95 -1.48 -12.73
CA ILE A 192 2.56 -1.71 -13.18
C ILE A 192 2.48 -2.85 -14.21
N ILE A 193 3.43 -2.92 -15.14
CA ILE A 193 3.43 -3.97 -16.18
C ILE A 193 3.54 -5.36 -15.53
N ILE A 194 4.32 -5.51 -14.47
CA ILE A 194 4.46 -6.78 -13.76
C ILE A 194 3.17 -7.06 -12.97
N LEU A 195 2.71 -6.09 -12.19
CA LEU A 195 1.53 -6.20 -11.33
C LEU A 195 0.27 -6.60 -12.09
N GLU A 196 0.02 -5.99 -13.26
CA GLU A 196 -1.20 -6.25 -14.04
C GLU A 196 -1.16 -7.60 -14.81
N ASN A 197 0.00 -8.23 -14.89
CA ASN A 197 0.18 -9.51 -15.59
C ASN A 197 0.41 -10.71 -14.64
N GLN A 198 0.44 -10.49 -13.33
CA GLN A 198 0.58 -11.57 -12.34
C GLN A 198 -0.67 -12.48 -12.31
N LEU A 199 -0.42 -13.80 -12.40
CA LEU A 199 -1.44 -14.84 -12.27
C LEU A 199 -0.99 -15.91 -11.24
N PRO A 200 -1.89 -16.39 -10.37
CA PRO A 200 -3.26 -15.93 -10.19
C PRO A 200 -3.33 -14.47 -9.70
N VAL A 201 -4.48 -13.81 -9.93
CA VAL A 201 -4.68 -12.38 -9.61
C VAL A 201 -4.57 -12.15 -8.10
N GLY A 202 -5.08 -13.07 -7.29
CA GLY A 202 -4.90 -13.05 -5.84
C GLY A 202 -3.52 -13.58 -5.42
N VAL A 203 -3.09 -13.24 -4.21
CA VAL A 203 -1.88 -13.82 -3.62
C VAL A 203 -2.15 -15.28 -3.21
N PRO A 204 -1.45 -16.27 -3.76
CA PRO A 204 -1.67 -17.66 -3.40
C PRO A 204 -1.11 -17.99 -2.01
N LEU A 205 -1.94 -18.58 -1.15
CA LEU A 205 -1.58 -18.92 0.25
C LEU A 205 -1.47 -20.43 0.52
N TYR A 206 -1.59 -21.26 -0.53
CA TYR A 206 -1.45 -22.71 -0.48
C TYR A 206 -0.03 -23.16 -0.85
N ASP A 207 0.36 -24.32 -0.34
CA ASP A 207 1.74 -24.81 -0.47
C ASP A 207 2.01 -25.24 -1.92
N GLY A 208 3.20 -24.92 -2.43
CA GLY A 208 3.62 -25.30 -3.79
C GLY A 208 3.03 -24.44 -4.92
N ALA A 209 2.21 -23.43 -4.61
CA ALA A 209 1.66 -22.50 -5.59
C ALA A 209 2.75 -21.73 -6.37
N GLU A 210 3.81 -21.32 -5.67
CA GLU A 210 4.94 -20.59 -6.22
C GLU A 210 6.26 -21.16 -5.67
N ARG A 211 7.35 -20.95 -6.40
CA ARG A 211 8.70 -21.33 -5.98
C ARG A 211 9.40 -20.12 -5.37
N SER A 212 9.95 -20.28 -4.18
CA SER A 212 10.66 -19.21 -3.49
C SER A 212 12.15 -19.48 -3.39
N ILE A 213 12.93 -18.41 -3.35
CA ILE A 213 14.37 -18.38 -3.12
C ILE A 213 14.69 -17.62 -1.82
N LYS A 214 15.98 -17.54 -1.46
CA LYS A 214 16.41 -16.88 -0.22
C LYS A 214 16.10 -15.38 -0.17
N ALA A 215 15.95 -14.72 -1.32
CA ALA A 215 15.62 -13.30 -1.38
C ALA A 215 14.17 -13.01 -0.95
N ASP A 216 13.29 -14.02 -0.96
CA ASP A 216 11.83 -13.84 -0.82
C ASP A 216 11.35 -13.92 0.65
N LYS A 217 12.27 -13.86 1.63
CA LYS A 217 11.94 -14.09 3.05
C LYS A 217 10.83 -13.16 3.56
N THR A 218 10.84 -11.88 3.18
CA THR A 218 9.80 -10.92 3.60
C THR A 218 8.44 -11.30 3.04
N GLN A 219 8.36 -11.65 1.75
CA GLN A 219 7.11 -12.08 1.11
C GLN A 219 6.58 -13.38 1.74
N LEU A 220 7.46 -14.32 2.07
CA LEU A 220 7.08 -15.55 2.78
C LEU A 220 6.50 -15.27 4.17
N GLN A 221 7.10 -14.35 4.95
CA GLN A 221 6.52 -13.95 6.24
C GLN A 221 5.20 -13.21 6.06
N PHE A 222 5.08 -12.36 5.03
CA PHE A 222 3.83 -11.66 4.70
C PHE A 222 2.70 -12.64 4.38
N ARG A 223 2.91 -13.62 3.51
CA ARG A 223 1.91 -14.66 3.22
C ARG A 223 1.51 -15.46 4.46
N LYS A 224 2.50 -15.84 5.28
CA LYS A 224 2.24 -16.54 6.54
C LYS A 224 1.40 -15.68 7.49
N TRP A 225 1.69 -14.39 7.58
CA TRP A 225 0.92 -13.43 8.39
C TRP A 225 -0.51 -13.28 7.87
N LEU A 226 -0.73 -13.13 6.56
CA LEU A 226 -2.07 -13.11 5.94
C LEU A 226 -2.87 -14.37 6.27
N LYS A 227 -2.23 -15.55 6.17
CA LYS A 227 -2.83 -16.84 6.51
C LYS A 227 -3.20 -16.93 8.00
N GLN A 228 -2.34 -16.43 8.89
CA GLN A 228 -2.62 -16.37 10.34
C GLN A 228 -3.79 -15.44 10.68
N LYS A 229 -3.95 -14.34 9.94
CA LYS A 229 -5.10 -13.45 10.08
C LYS A 229 -6.40 -14.06 9.57
N GLY A 230 -6.29 -15.03 8.65
CA GLY A 230 -7.44 -15.58 7.92
C GLY A 230 -8.02 -14.58 6.93
N LEU A 231 -7.18 -13.69 6.36
CA LEU A 231 -7.61 -12.80 5.28
C LEU A 231 -7.91 -13.64 4.03
N GLN A 232 -9.07 -13.40 3.41
CA GLN A 232 -9.54 -14.08 2.21
C GLN A 232 -9.59 -13.14 1.01
N PHE A 233 -10.01 -11.88 1.22
CA PHE A 233 -10.15 -10.91 0.14
C PHE A 233 -8.80 -10.57 -0.49
N GLY A 234 -8.70 -10.71 -1.82
CA GLY A 234 -7.47 -10.47 -2.57
C GLY A 234 -6.45 -11.60 -2.51
N THR A 235 -6.77 -12.71 -1.85
CA THR A 235 -5.96 -13.94 -1.83
C THR A 235 -6.50 -14.96 -2.83
N ASP A 236 -5.66 -15.91 -3.22
CA ASP A 236 -6.01 -17.08 -4.02
C ASP A 236 -5.93 -18.32 -3.13
N GLN A 237 -7.02 -19.08 -3.08
CA GLN A 237 -7.18 -20.28 -2.26
C GLN A 237 -7.25 -21.48 -3.19
N GLU A 238 -6.64 -22.61 -2.81
CA GLU A 238 -6.72 -23.85 -3.57
C GLU A 238 -8.20 -24.28 -3.65
N THR A 239 -8.74 -24.34 -4.87
CA THR A 239 -10.10 -24.83 -5.15
C THR A 239 -10.19 -26.35 -5.11
#